data_AF-A0A7W3LM69-F1
#
_entry.id   AF-A0A7W3LM69-F1
#
_cell.length_a   1.000
_cell.length_b   1.000
_cell.length_c   1.000
_cell.angle_alpha   90.00
_cell.angle_beta   90.00
_cell.angle_gamma   90.00
#
_symmetry.space_group_name_H-M   'P 1'
#
loop_
_entity.id
_entity.type
_entity.pdbx_description
1 polymer ?
#
loop_
_entity_poly.entity_id
_entity_poly.type
_entity_poly.pdbx_seq_one_letter_code
_entity_poly.pdbx_strand_id
1 'polypeptide(L)'
;MPFSEELRALTTGDMPETVLRFRRLNAALAGRALRRDPEAGAFWVDGDRRTASVLGTLAEDHTFQWTWAVRDPGDPVCLHAGRLRALGERHGVPELTAPLVDLGGFADPRAAADVLAARVSGLLGSGLVIKYPHGGRALTYYFVEMPEAPPAPDEDPADERLDIVELGVPAPLPGALMEIAAPAVARTLDTGHALAAEVGGWRTVPAWEPATGVLDFGNGRTVAAAEVGLVRPDGVWEWTGGPGAERFRAAAREHGAAELAADRVDLSGHPRGAHVVEVLSRAAAHLGGASGHWAVPGDGGVRHFALTGAGLAEIGLSTLDRALDQAADIVQQLTAYPDRPPVMREMVRGALALHGFGVWQDGPDMLFGSVDELGGAGMGIGTHRYNVTFSRDATIIRTEFGPMTDFL
;
A
#
# COMPACT_ATOMS: atom_id res chain seq x y z
N MET A 1 -2.12 -10.16 21.55
CA MET A 1 -2.78 -11.15 22.41
C MET A 1 -3.37 -12.23 21.52
N PRO A 2 -3.60 -13.47 21.99
CA PRO A 2 -4.43 -14.42 21.25
C PRO A 2 -5.91 -14.01 21.30
N PHE A 3 -6.71 -14.54 20.38
CA PHE A 3 -8.18 -14.51 20.47
C PHE A 3 -8.70 -15.22 21.74
N SER A 4 -9.94 -14.93 22.11
CA SER A 4 -10.66 -15.54 23.24
C SER A 4 -10.69 -17.08 23.18
N GLU A 5 -10.92 -17.72 24.32
CA GLU A 5 -11.07 -19.19 24.35
C GLU A 5 -12.41 -19.61 23.75
N GLU A 6 -13.40 -18.74 23.84
CA GLU A 6 -14.74 -18.87 23.29
C GLU A 6 -14.71 -18.85 21.75
N LEU A 7 -14.06 -17.86 21.12
CA LEU A 7 -13.89 -17.82 19.66
C LEU A 7 -13.03 -19.00 19.18
N ARG A 8 -11.97 -19.34 19.90
CA ARG A 8 -11.13 -20.52 19.57
C ARG A 8 -11.95 -21.81 19.64
N ALA A 9 -12.66 -22.07 20.74
CA ALA A 9 -13.47 -23.27 20.92
C ALA A 9 -14.58 -23.38 19.87
N LEU A 10 -15.24 -22.27 19.53
CA LEU A 10 -16.30 -22.25 18.51
C LEU A 10 -15.79 -22.54 17.09
N THR A 11 -14.49 -22.30 16.79
CA THR A 11 -13.95 -22.37 15.42
C THR A 11 -12.89 -23.44 15.18
N THR A 12 -12.34 -24.06 16.23
CA THR A 12 -11.16 -24.96 16.09
C THR A 12 -11.44 -26.21 15.26
N GLY A 13 -12.67 -26.75 15.30
CA GLY A 13 -13.02 -27.94 14.52
C GLY A 13 -12.96 -27.73 12.99
N ASP A 14 -13.29 -26.53 12.52
CA ASP A 14 -13.50 -26.25 11.10
C ASP A 14 -12.31 -25.58 10.40
N MET A 15 -11.26 -25.17 11.15
CA MET A 15 -10.17 -24.37 10.58
C MET A 15 -9.37 -25.06 9.46
N PRO A 16 -8.93 -26.34 9.57
CA PRO A 16 -8.18 -26.99 8.49
C PRO A 16 -8.99 -27.10 7.19
N GLU A 17 -10.26 -27.50 7.31
CA GLU A 17 -11.18 -27.59 6.17
C GLU A 17 -11.53 -26.20 5.60
N THR A 18 -11.61 -25.16 6.44
CA THR A 18 -11.78 -23.77 5.98
C THR A 18 -10.58 -23.30 5.16
N VAL A 19 -9.34 -23.64 5.57
CA VAL A 19 -8.12 -23.31 4.81
C VAL A 19 -8.07 -24.06 3.47
N LEU A 20 -8.39 -25.36 3.44
CA LEU A 20 -8.50 -26.13 2.20
C LEU A 20 -9.58 -25.58 1.26
N ARG A 21 -10.78 -25.29 1.80
CA ARG A 21 -11.88 -24.64 1.06
C ARG A 21 -11.45 -23.31 0.44
N PHE A 22 -10.71 -22.49 1.17
CA PHE A 22 -10.16 -21.24 0.65
C PHE A 22 -9.18 -21.51 -0.51
N ARG A 23 -8.25 -22.46 -0.39
CA ARG A 23 -7.35 -22.81 -1.51
C ARG A 23 -8.09 -23.22 -2.78
N ARG A 24 -9.08 -24.11 -2.67
CA ARG A 24 -9.89 -24.58 -3.81
C ARG A 24 -10.70 -23.44 -4.43
N LEU A 25 -11.31 -22.57 -3.62
CA LEU A 25 -12.04 -21.40 -4.12
C LEU A 25 -11.12 -20.36 -4.74
N ASN A 26 -9.95 -20.09 -4.15
CA ASN A 26 -8.95 -19.16 -4.70
C ASN A 26 -8.44 -19.65 -6.07
N ALA A 27 -8.11 -20.93 -6.19
CA ALA A 27 -7.73 -21.55 -7.46
C ALA A 27 -8.86 -21.47 -8.50
N ALA A 28 -10.13 -21.67 -8.08
CA ALA A 28 -11.31 -21.52 -8.94
C ALA A 28 -11.71 -20.05 -9.25
N LEU A 29 -10.97 -19.07 -8.71
CA LEU A 29 -11.09 -17.63 -8.98
C LEU A 29 -9.87 -17.03 -9.70
N ALA A 30 -8.77 -17.77 -9.81
CA ALA A 30 -7.53 -17.30 -10.42
C ALA A 30 -7.74 -16.89 -11.89
N GLY A 31 -7.35 -15.66 -12.23
CA GLY A 31 -7.48 -15.10 -13.58
C GLY A 31 -8.90 -14.72 -14.02
N ARG A 32 -9.91 -14.84 -13.13
CA ARG A 32 -11.33 -14.56 -13.46
C ARG A 32 -11.71 -13.11 -13.21
N ALA A 33 -12.71 -12.61 -13.92
CA ALA A 33 -13.16 -11.23 -13.82
C ALA A 33 -14.05 -11.03 -12.58
N LEU A 34 -13.54 -10.33 -11.57
CA LEU A 34 -14.22 -10.10 -10.29
C LEU A 34 -14.84 -8.69 -10.23
N ARG A 35 -16.12 -8.59 -9.86
CA ARG A 35 -16.82 -7.31 -9.62
C ARG A 35 -17.69 -7.39 -8.36
N ARG A 36 -17.90 -6.28 -7.68
CA ARG A 36 -18.77 -6.19 -6.48
C ARG A 36 -19.71 -4.99 -6.53
N ASP A 37 -20.77 -5.08 -5.74
CA ASP A 37 -21.71 -4.02 -5.40
C ASP A 37 -22.16 -4.26 -3.94
N PRO A 38 -21.55 -3.59 -2.94
CA PRO A 38 -21.88 -3.82 -1.54
C PRO A 38 -23.33 -3.49 -1.21
N GLU A 39 -23.85 -2.37 -1.70
CA GLU A 39 -25.20 -1.90 -1.39
C GLU A 39 -26.28 -2.83 -1.99
N ALA A 40 -26.01 -3.45 -3.15
CA ALA A 40 -26.89 -4.47 -3.73
C ALA A 40 -26.69 -5.89 -3.13
N GLY A 41 -25.84 -6.06 -2.11
CA GLY A 41 -25.52 -7.36 -1.52
C GLY A 41 -24.96 -8.37 -2.53
N ALA A 42 -24.12 -7.90 -3.46
CA ALA A 42 -23.80 -8.64 -4.68
C ALA A 42 -22.31 -8.69 -5.02
N PHE A 43 -21.90 -9.87 -5.49
CA PHE A 43 -20.60 -10.10 -6.11
C PHE A 43 -20.80 -10.77 -7.47
N TRP A 44 -19.84 -10.66 -8.38
CA TRP A 44 -19.87 -11.29 -9.69
C TRP A 44 -18.52 -11.89 -10.05
N VAL A 45 -18.57 -13.09 -10.64
CA VAL A 45 -17.42 -13.80 -11.20
C VAL A 45 -17.73 -14.09 -12.67
N ASP A 46 -16.99 -13.48 -13.61
CA ASP A 46 -17.23 -13.51 -15.06
C ASP A 46 -18.66 -13.11 -15.50
N GLY A 47 -19.41 -12.42 -14.63
CA GLY A 47 -20.81 -12.04 -14.84
C GLY A 47 -21.84 -12.90 -14.10
N ASP A 48 -21.46 -14.03 -13.50
CA ASP A 48 -22.33 -14.80 -12.61
C ASP A 48 -22.55 -14.05 -11.29
N ARG A 49 -23.79 -13.67 -10.96
CA ARG A 49 -24.10 -13.06 -9.66
C ARG A 49 -24.01 -14.10 -8.52
N ARG A 50 -23.39 -13.69 -7.42
CA ARG A 50 -23.32 -14.38 -6.13
C ARG A 50 -23.88 -13.47 -5.03
N THR A 51 -24.43 -14.05 -3.96
CA THR A 51 -24.73 -13.29 -2.74
C THR A 51 -23.42 -12.85 -2.12
N ALA A 52 -23.34 -11.61 -1.66
CA ALA A 52 -22.24 -11.16 -0.83
C ALA A 52 -22.70 -10.15 0.20
N SER A 53 -22.04 -10.11 1.34
CA SER A 53 -22.19 -9.00 2.29
C SER A 53 -20.82 -8.63 2.85
N VAL A 54 -20.73 -7.43 3.42
CA VAL A 54 -19.57 -7.05 4.21
C VAL A 54 -19.66 -7.76 5.56
N LEU A 55 -18.51 -8.22 6.07
CA LEU A 55 -18.34 -8.70 7.45
C LEU A 55 -17.98 -7.52 8.35
N GLY A 56 -16.91 -6.83 7.98
CA GLY A 56 -16.41 -5.65 8.68
C GLY A 56 -15.26 -4.99 7.92
N THR A 57 -14.66 -3.99 8.53
CA THR A 57 -13.47 -3.28 8.02
C THR A 57 -12.43 -3.18 9.12
N LEU A 58 -11.20 -3.61 8.83
CA LEU A 58 -10.02 -3.25 9.62
C LEU A 58 -9.68 -1.80 9.31
N ALA A 59 -9.75 -0.95 10.33
CA ALA A 59 -9.36 0.45 10.27
C ALA A 59 -7.85 0.63 10.46
N GLU A 60 -7.37 1.83 10.16
CA GLU A 60 -5.96 2.22 10.26
C GLU A 60 -5.41 2.11 11.70
N ASP A 61 -6.25 2.40 12.70
CA ASP A 61 -5.95 2.23 14.14
C ASP A 61 -5.90 0.77 14.61
N HIS A 62 -5.95 -0.18 13.67
CA HIS A 62 -5.92 -1.63 13.89
C HIS A 62 -7.19 -2.20 14.55
N THR A 63 -8.28 -1.42 14.62
CA THR A 63 -9.59 -1.89 15.06
C THR A 63 -10.35 -2.55 13.92
N PHE A 64 -10.86 -3.76 14.12
CA PHE A 64 -11.85 -4.37 13.22
C PHE A 64 -13.26 -3.93 13.64
N GLN A 65 -13.91 -3.12 12.79
CA GLN A 65 -15.31 -2.71 12.96
C GLN A 65 -16.24 -3.65 12.19
N TRP A 66 -17.20 -4.27 12.86
CA TRP A 66 -18.23 -5.08 12.21
C TRP A 66 -19.25 -4.21 11.46
N THR A 67 -19.74 -4.66 10.30
CA THR A 67 -20.77 -3.93 9.54
C THR A 67 -22.07 -3.77 10.33
N TRP A 68 -22.43 -4.73 11.18
CA TRP A 68 -23.61 -4.65 12.04
C TRP A 68 -23.54 -3.55 13.09
N ALA A 69 -22.34 -3.03 13.40
CA ALA A 69 -22.17 -1.92 14.34
C ALA A 69 -22.58 -0.56 13.76
N VAL A 70 -22.66 -0.46 12.42
CA VAL A 70 -22.89 0.79 11.69
C VAL A 70 -24.03 0.73 10.68
N ARG A 71 -24.60 -0.45 10.39
CA ARG A 71 -25.77 -0.65 9.53
C ARG A 71 -26.75 -1.67 10.12
N ASP A 72 -27.99 -1.61 9.67
CA ASP A 72 -29.07 -2.50 10.11
C ASP A 72 -28.74 -3.97 9.71
N PRO A 73 -28.82 -4.96 10.64
CA PRO A 73 -28.65 -6.37 10.31
C PRO A 73 -29.62 -6.93 9.24
N GLY A 74 -30.73 -6.25 8.96
CA GLY A 74 -31.66 -6.55 7.86
C GLY A 74 -31.23 -6.03 6.48
N ASP A 75 -30.20 -5.19 6.41
CA ASP A 75 -29.61 -4.69 5.17
C ASP A 75 -28.83 -5.83 4.45
N PRO A 76 -29.04 -6.08 3.14
CA PRO A 76 -28.26 -7.06 2.38
C PRO A 76 -26.74 -6.92 2.52
N VAL A 77 -26.21 -5.70 2.69
CA VAL A 77 -24.77 -5.47 2.91
C VAL A 77 -24.27 -6.00 4.26
N CYS A 78 -25.18 -6.24 5.21
CA CYS A 78 -24.89 -6.63 6.59
C CYS A 78 -25.26 -8.09 6.91
N LEU A 79 -25.90 -8.81 5.98
CA LEU A 79 -26.51 -10.13 6.19
C LEU A 79 -25.64 -11.13 6.98
N HIS A 80 -24.38 -11.32 6.60
CA HIS A 80 -23.48 -12.27 7.26
C HIS A 80 -22.95 -11.75 8.59
N ALA A 81 -22.66 -10.45 8.69
CA ALA A 81 -22.28 -9.81 9.95
C ALA A 81 -23.40 -9.96 11.01
N GLY A 82 -24.67 -9.80 10.61
CA GLY A 82 -25.83 -10.02 11.47
C GLY A 82 -25.97 -11.48 11.93
N ARG A 83 -25.77 -12.45 11.02
CA ARG A 83 -25.72 -13.90 11.35
C ARG A 83 -24.64 -14.20 12.41
N LEU A 84 -23.44 -13.62 12.25
CA LEU A 84 -22.31 -13.79 13.16
C LEU A 84 -22.56 -13.17 14.54
N ARG A 85 -23.13 -11.97 14.61
CA ARG A 85 -23.51 -11.34 15.89
C ARG A 85 -24.47 -12.24 16.67
N ALA A 86 -25.53 -12.70 16.02
CA ALA A 86 -26.52 -13.56 16.65
C ALA A 86 -25.92 -14.91 17.10
N LEU A 87 -24.87 -15.41 16.44
CA LEU A 87 -24.09 -16.56 16.88
C LEU A 87 -23.23 -16.22 18.12
N GLY A 88 -22.53 -15.09 18.11
CA GLY A 88 -21.80 -14.56 19.26
C GLY A 88 -22.66 -14.42 20.50
N GLU A 89 -23.85 -13.83 20.37
CA GLU A 89 -24.84 -13.65 21.45
C GLU A 89 -25.33 -14.99 22.04
N ARG A 90 -25.38 -16.08 21.24
CA ARG A 90 -25.74 -17.42 21.73
C ARG A 90 -24.59 -18.17 22.42
N HIS A 91 -23.35 -17.91 22.01
CA HIS A 91 -22.17 -18.65 22.47
C HIS A 91 -21.26 -17.87 23.42
N GLY A 92 -21.59 -16.61 23.74
CA GLY A 92 -20.82 -15.76 24.65
C GLY A 92 -19.52 -15.21 24.07
N VAL A 93 -19.36 -15.21 22.74
CA VAL A 93 -18.09 -14.84 22.09
C VAL A 93 -17.94 -13.31 22.01
N PRO A 94 -16.93 -12.71 22.67
CA PRO A 94 -16.80 -11.25 22.71
C PRO A 94 -16.43 -10.66 21.34
N GLU A 95 -15.56 -11.29 20.54
CA GLU A 95 -15.16 -10.76 19.23
C GLU A 95 -16.31 -10.71 18.21
N LEU A 96 -17.40 -11.45 18.42
CA LEU A 96 -18.58 -11.44 17.56
C LEU A 96 -19.68 -10.46 18.06
N THR A 97 -19.56 -9.96 19.29
CA THR A 97 -20.60 -9.16 19.97
C THR A 97 -20.13 -7.77 20.41
N ALA A 98 -18.82 -7.54 20.46
CA ALA A 98 -18.25 -6.19 20.50
C ALA A 98 -18.36 -5.53 19.12
N PRO A 99 -18.80 -4.26 19.01
CA PRO A 99 -18.92 -3.56 17.72
C PRO A 99 -17.57 -3.27 17.07
N LEU A 100 -16.52 -3.22 17.89
CA LEU A 100 -15.13 -2.93 17.58
C LEU A 100 -14.28 -4.01 18.26
N VAL A 101 -13.33 -4.60 17.53
CA VAL A 101 -12.37 -5.57 18.06
C VAL A 101 -10.96 -4.99 17.85
N ASP A 102 -10.25 -4.72 18.95
CA ASP A 102 -8.85 -4.28 18.92
C ASP A 102 -7.95 -5.44 18.47
N LEU A 103 -7.27 -5.26 17.32
CA LEU A 103 -6.24 -6.17 16.82
C LEU A 103 -4.84 -5.57 16.88
N GLY A 104 -4.67 -4.33 17.35
CA GLY A 104 -3.37 -3.68 17.51
C GLY A 104 -2.46 -4.37 18.54
N GLY A 105 -3.04 -5.18 19.43
CA GLY A 105 -2.27 -6.07 20.31
C GLY A 105 -1.64 -7.30 19.63
N PHE A 106 -1.83 -7.54 18.33
CA PHE A 106 -1.18 -8.63 17.58
C PHE A 106 0.10 -8.17 16.88
N ALA A 107 1.04 -9.09 16.64
CA ALA A 107 2.31 -8.78 15.94
C ALA A 107 2.12 -8.37 14.47
N ASP A 108 1.12 -8.96 13.80
CA ASP A 108 0.56 -8.48 12.53
C ASP A 108 -0.97 -8.37 12.69
N PRO A 109 -1.50 -7.15 12.92
CA PRO A 109 -2.95 -6.91 13.05
C PRO A 109 -3.75 -7.22 11.78
N ARG A 110 -3.12 -7.20 10.60
CA ARG A 110 -3.76 -7.48 9.31
C ARG A 110 -3.87 -8.99 9.09
N ALA A 111 -2.82 -9.73 9.42
CA ALA A 111 -2.90 -11.20 9.51
C ALA A 111 -3.87 -11.65 10.61
N ALA A 112 -3.98 -10.92 11.72
CA ALA A 112 -5.01 -11.17 12.73
C ALA A 112 -6.43 -10.94 12.18
N ALA A 113 -6.65 -9.88 11.40
CA ALA A 113 -7.93 -9.63 10.73
C ALA A 113 -8.25 -10.69 9.66
N ASP A 114 -7.26 -11.14 8.88
CA ASP A 114 -7.40 -12.26 7.95
C ASP A 114 -7.80 -13.55 8.71
N VAL A 115 -7.13 -13.89 9.81
CA VAL A 115 -7.46 -15.05 10.66
C VAL A 115 -8.84 -14.93 11.31
N LEU A 116 -9.24 -13.75 11.76
CA LEU A 116 -10.59 -13.48 12.27
C LEU A 116 -11.64 -13.72 11.18
N ALA A 117 -11.45 -13.13 10.00
CA ALA A 117 -12.37 -13.25 8.88
C ALA A 117 -12.49 -14.71 8.40
N ALA A 118 -11.38 -15.45 8.32
CA ALA A 118 -11.40 -16.87 8.01
C ALA A 118 -12.13 -17.70 9.07
N ARG A 119 -11.82 -17.51 10.35
CA ARG A 119 -12.50 -18.18 11.48
C ARG A 119 -14.01 -18.02 11.42
N VAL A 120 -14.51 -16.80 11.16
CA VAL A 120 -15.95 -16.56 11.07
C VAL A 120 -16.57 -17.03 9.76
N SER A 121 -15.79 -17.18 8.69
CA SER A 121 -16.29 -17.76 7.43
C SER A 121 -16.64 -19.24 7.55
N GLY A 122 -15.89 -20.02 8.34
CA GLY A 122 -16.22 -21.41 8.66
C GLY A 122 -17.60 -21.54 9.31
N LEU A 123 -17.90 -20.63 10.26
CA LEU A 123 -19.19 -20.52 10.95
C LEU A 123 -20.37 -20.11 10.03
N LEU A 124 -20.08 -19.65 8.81
CA LEU A 124 -21.07 -19.26 7.80
C LEU A 124 -21.25 -20.31 6.69
N GLY A 125 -20.38 -21.32 6.60
CA GLY A 125 -20.51 -22.45 5.69
C GLY A 125 -19.85 -22.26 4.30
N SER A 126 -20.61 -22.43 3.23
CA SER A 126 -20.09 -22.49 1.86
C SER A 126 -19.89 -21.10 1.24
N GLY A 127 -18.67 -20.59 1.38
CA GLY A 127 -18.24 -19.32 0.80
C GLY A 127 -16.73 -19.12 0.93
N LEU A 128 -16.25 -17.98 0.45
CA LEU A 128 -14.92 -17.47 0.79
C LEU A 128 -15.00 -16.06 1.37
N VAL A 129 -13.92 -15.64 2.01
CA VAL A 129 -13.65 -14.24 2.30
C VAL A 129 -12.84 -13.63 1.17
N ILE A 130 -13.17 -12.39 0.83
CA ILE A 130 -12.44 -11.54 -0.11
C ILE A 130 -12.14 -10.22 0.59
N LYS A 131 -10.88 -9.78 0.61
CA LYS A 131 -10.48 -8.48 1.18
C LYS A 131 -10.31 -7.43 0.08
N TYR A 132 -10.64 -6.18 0.40
CA TYR A 132 -10.47 -5.03 -0.49
C TYR A 132 -9.63 -3.94 0.19
N PRO A 133 -8.50 -3.51 -0.41
CA PRO A 133 -7.66 -2.48 0.16
C PRO A 133 -8.19 -1.07 -0.15
N HIS A 134 -8.57 -0.34 0.90
CA HIS A 134 -8.80 1.11 0.85
C HIS A 134 -7.47 1.82 1.03
N GLY A 135 -6.73 1.95 -0.07
CA GLY A 135 -5.39 2.52 -0.07
C GLY A 135 -4.34 1.71 0.70
N GLY A 136 -4.66 0.45 1.05
CA GLY A 136 -3.87 -0.37 1.96
C GLY A 136 -3.97 0.03 3.43
N ARG A 137 -4.29 1.30 3.75
CA ARG A 137 -4.48 1.81 5.13
C ARG A 137 -5.62 1.10 5.88
N ALA A 138 -6.69 0.73 5.18
CA ALA A 138 -7.81 -0.05 5.71
C ALA A 138 -8.19 -1.23 4.79
N LEU A 139 -8.74 -2.30 5.36
CA LEU A 139 -9.17 -3.51 4.64
C LEU A 139 -10.65 -3.79 4.90
N THR A 140 -11.51 -3.73 3.88
CA THR A 140 -12.90 -4.20 3.99
C THR A 140 -12.99 -5.68 3.62
N TYR A 141 -13.59 -6.48 4.50
CA TYR A 141 -13.75 -7.92 4.33
C TYR A 141 -15.17 -8.25 3.87
N TYR A 142 -15.28 -8.90 2.73
CA TYR A 142 -16.51 -9.42 2.16
C TYR A 142 -16.60 -10.92 2.40
N PHE A 143 -17.78 -11.43 2.75
CA PHE A 143 -18.10 -12.85 2.60
C PHE A 143 -18.94 -13.02 1.33
N VAL A 144 -18.56 -13.97 0.48
CA VAL A 144 -19.24 -14.30 -0.77
C VAL A 144 -19.75 -15.74 -0.70
N GLU A 145 -21.07 -15.93 -0.77
CA GLU A 145 -21.68 -17.27 -0.84
C GLU A 145 -21.27 -17.91 -2.19
N MET A 146 -20.60 -19.06 -2.13
CA MET A 146 -20.07 -19.77 -3.30
C MET A 146 -20.50 -21.24 -3.27
N PRO A 147 -20.71 -21.87 -4.45
CA PRO A 147 -20.80 -23.33 -4.50
C PRO A 147 -19.50 -23.94 -3.99
N GLU A 148 -19.61 -25.12 -3.39
CA GLU A 148 -18.44 -25.88 -2.97
C GLU A 148 -17.53 -26.18 -4.17
N ALA A 149 -16.26 -25.82 -4.05
CA ALA A 149 -15.28 -26.03 -5.12
C ALA A 149 -14.95 -27.52 -5.24
N PRO A 150 -14.75 -28.04 -6.47
CA PRO A 150 -14.25 -29.41 -6.63
C PRO A 150 -12.88 -29.55 -5.94
N PRO A 151 -12.50 -30.76 -5.48
CA PRO A 151 -11.19 -31.00 -4.90
C PRO A 151 -10.09 -30.60 -5.89
N ALA A 152 -9.11 -29.85 -5.41
CA ALA A 152 -7.92 -29.54 -6.21
C ALA A 152 -7.09 -30.83 -6.41
N PRO A 153 -6.39 -30.99 -7.55
CA PRO A 153 -5.78 -32.26 -7.93
C PRO A 153 -4.61 -32.69 -7.05
N ASP A 154 -3.89 -31.73 -6.46
CA ASP A 154 -2.84 -31.94 -5.46
C ASP A 154 -2.96 -30.84 -4.39
N GLU A 155 -3.13 -31.21 -3.13
CA GLU A 155 -3.09 -30.29 -1.98
C GLU A 155 -2.13 -30.87 -0.91
N ASP A 156 -1.19 -30.07 -0.42
CA ASP A 156 -0.40 -30.42 0.76
C ASP A 156 -1.23 -30.09 2.03
N PRO A 157 -1.65 -31.09 2.83
CA PRO A 157 -2.39 -30.86 4.07
C PRO A 157 -1.51 -30.29 5.20
N ALA A 158 -0.17 -30.26 5.04
CA ALA A 158 0.76 -29.67 5.99
C ALA A 158 1.09 -28.19 5.68
N ASP A 159 0.66 -27.65 4.54
CA ASP A 159 0.67 -26.19 4.36
C ASP A 159 -0.48 -25.59 5.18
N GLU A 160 -0.16 -24.69 6.12
CA GLU A 160 -1.14 -23.98 6.97
C GLU A 160 -1.45 -22.55 6.48
N ARG A 161 -0.90 -22.11 5.34
CA ARG A 161 -1.13 -20.77 4.77
C ARG A 161 -2.61 -20.51 4.52
N LEU A 162 -3.17 -19.59 5.28
CA LEU A 162 -4.46 -18.97 5.03
C LEU A 162 -4.30 -17.89 3.94
N ASP A 163 -4.80 -18.14 2.75
CA ASP A 163 -4.77 -17.16 1.66
C ASP A 163 -6.17 -16.59 1.44
N ILE A 164 -6.32 -15.28 1.62
CA ILE A 164 -7.56 -14.54 1.35
C ILE A 164 -7.37 -13.78 0.03
N VAL A 165 -8.33 -13.92 -0.90
CA VAL A 165 -8.29 -13.17 -2.16
C VAL A 165 -8.34 -11.68 -1.84
N GLU A 166 -7.26 -10.97 -2.16
CA GLU A 166 -7.29 -9.52 -2.24
C GLU A 166 -7.82 -9.11 -3.62
N LEU A 167 -8.87 -8.28 -3.67
CA LEU A 167 -9.32 -7.70 -4.92
C LEU A 167 -8.21 -6.80 -5.48
N GLY A 168 -7.73 -7.17 -6.67
CA GLY A 168 -6.61 -6.49 -7.33
C GLY A 168 -6.82 -4.99 -7.49
N VAL A 169 -5.70 -4.26 -7.44
CA VAL A 169 -5.63 -2.84 -7.73
C VAL A 169 -6.26 -2.56 -9.12
N PRO A 170 -7.17 -1.58 -9.24
CA PRO A 170 -7.78 -1.24 -10.53
C PRO A 170 -6.77 -0.49 -11.40
N ALA A 171 -6.41 -1.09 -12.54
CA ALA A 171 -5.33 -0.64 -13.43
C ALA A 171 -3.97 -0.50 -12.71
N PRO A 172 -3.32 -1.63 -12.35
CA PRO A 172 -1.98 -1.60 -11.78
C PRO A 172 -0.94 -1.29 -12.86
N LEU A 173 0.16 -0.68 -12.45
CA LEU A 173 1.37 -0.55 -13.27
C LEU A 173 2.20 -1.85 -13.17
N PRO A 174 2.99 -2.22 -14.18
CA PRO A 174 3.79 -3.45 -14.16
C PRO A 174 4.80 -3.47 -12.99
N GLY A 175 4.89 -4.59 -12.26
CA GLY A 175 5.78 -4.75 -11.10
C GLY A 175 7.21 -4.30 -11.34
N ALA A 176 7.85 -4.76 -12.43
CA ALA A 176 9.23 -4.38 -12.77
C ALA A 176 9.41 -2.86 -13.02
N LEU A 177 8.39 -2.16 -13.54
CA LEU A 177 8.42 -0.70 -13.67
C LEU A 177 8.27 -0.03 -12.30
N MET A 178 7.44 -0.60 -11.42
CA MET A 178 7.27 -0.11 -10.06
C MET A 178 8.49 -0.36 -9.17
N GLU A 179 9.27 -1.42 -9.38
CA GLU A 179 10.57 -1.64 -8.70
C GLU A 179 11.57 -0.52 -9.03
N ILE A 180 11.58 -0.04 -10.28
CA ILE A 180 12.41 1.11 -10.70
C ILE A 180 11.87 2.43 -10.14
N ALA A 181 10.55 2.59 -10.04
CA ALA A 181 9.92 3.88 -9.74
C ALA A 181 9.63 4.12 -8.24
N ALA A 182 9.28 3.10 -7.47
CA ALA A 182 8.96 3.22 -6.05
C ALA A 182 10.12 3.76 -5.18
N PRO A 183 11.41 3.44 -5.42
CA PRO A 183 12.54 4.10 -4.78
C PRO A 183 12.49 5.63 -4.89
N ALA A 184 12.06 6.15 -6.04
CA ALA A 184 11.96 7.58 -6.28
C ALA A 184 10.82 8.24 -5.50
N VAL A 185 9.70 7.53 -5.32
CA VAL A 185 8.53 8.02 -4.59
C VAL A 185 8.91 8.35 -3.15
N ALA A 186 9.48 7.38 -2.42
CA ALA A 186 9.85 7.57 -1.02
C ALA A 186 10.96 8.63 -0.84
N ARG A 187 12.06 8.54 -1.63
CA ARG A 187 13.19 9.50 -1.53
C ARG A 187 12.75 10.95 -1.73
N THR A 188 11.96 11.21 -2.77
CA THR A 188 11.54 12.59 -3.08
C THR A 188 10.37 13.07 -2.22
N LEU A 189 9.62 12.16 -1.56
CA LEU A 189 8.68 12.52 -0.50
C LEU A 189 9.40 12.94 0.77
N ASP A 190 10.54 12.33 1.09
CA ASP A 190 11.34 12.64 2.27
C ASP A 190 11.98 14.04 2.15
N THR A 191 12.77 14.27 1.10
CA THR A 191 13.28 15.62 0.74
C THR A 191 12.16 16.64 0.52
N GLY A 192 10.97 16.22 0.08
CA GLY A 192 9.81 17.09 -0.07
C GLY A 192 9.19 17.51 1.28
N HIS A 193 8.99 16.56 2.21
CA HIS A 193 8.54 16.85 3.58
C HIS A 193 9.53 17.74 4.33
N ALA A 194 10.82 17.49 4.13
CA ALA A 194 11.92 18.27 4.65
C ALA A 194 11.86 19.73 4.17
N LEU A 195 11.83 19.96 2.85
CA LEU A 195 11.70 21.31 2.29
C LEU A 195 10.37 21.97 2.72
N ALA A 196 9.27 21.22 2.80
CA ALA A 196 8.00 21.71 3.31
C ALA A 196 8.11 22.24 4.76
N ALA A 197 8.92 21.64 5.62
CA ALA A 197 9.17 22.16 6.96
C ALA A 197 9.93 23.50 6.96
N GLU A 198 10.87 23.69 6.01
CA GLU A 198 11.60 24.97 5.85
C GLU A 198 10.72 26.09 5.29
N VAL A 199 9.84 25.79 4.33
CA VAL A 199 9.10 26.81 3.53
C VAL A 199 7.68 27.11 4.01
N GLY A 200 7.29 26.62 5.20
CA GLY A 200 5.95 26.86 5.78
C GLY A 200 4.86 25.89 5.34
N GLY A 201 5.23 24.79 4.67
CA GLY A 201 4.38 23.65 4.35
C GLY A 201 4.14 23.44 2.86
N TRP A 202 3.56 22.28 2.52
CA TRP A 202 3.18 21.89 1.15
C TRP A 202 2.19 22.84 0.43
N ARG A 203 1.65 23.85 1.12
CA ARG A 203 0.77 24.89 0.55
C ARG A 203 1.52 26.11 0.04
N THR A 204 2.83 26.21 0.29
CA THR A 204 3.66 27.28 -0.27
C THR A 204 3.85 27.04 -1.77
N VAL A 205 3.32 27.97 -2.57
CA VAL A 205 3.44 27.96 -4.03
C VAL A 205 4.64 28.85 -4.41
N PRO A 206 5.81 28.28 -4.76
CA PRO A 206 6.96 29.08 -5.17
C PRO A 206 6.73 29.75 -6.53
N ALA A 207 7.39 30.89 -6.74
CA ALA A 207 7.54 31.48 -8.06
C ALA A 207 8.61 30.70 -8.85
N TRP A 208 8.31 30.36 -10.10
CA TRP A 208 9.25 29.73 -11.02
C TRP A 208 9.89 30.80 -11.93
N GLU A 209 11.21 30.84 -11.99
CA GLU A 209 11.98 31.67 -12.92
C GLU A 209 12.65 30.78 -14.00
N PRO A 210 12.03 30.64 -15.19
CA PRO A 210 12.55 29.79 -16.26
C PRO A 210 13.94 30.20 -16.77
N ALA A 211 14.32 31.47 -16.65
CA ALA A 211 15.60 31.97 -17.17
C ALA A 211 16.80 31.59 -16.28
N THR A 212 16.57 31.29 -15.00
CA THR A 212 17.63 30.89 -14.05
C THR A 212 17.52 29.43 -13.61
N GLY A 213 16.36 28.78 -13.82
CA GLY A 213 16.11 27.42 -13.36
C GLY A 213 15.87 27.33 -11.86
N VAL A 214 15.17 28.32 -11.28
CA VAL A 214 15.00 28.47 -9.82
C VAL A 214 13.53 28.55 -9.42
N LEU A 215 13.18 27.81 -8.37
CA LEU A 215 11.97 28.03 -7.56
C LEU A 215 12.31 28.95 -6.37
N ASP A 216 11.62 30.08 -6.25
CA ASP A 216 11.70 31.01 -5.12
C ASP A 216 10.46 30.85 -4.23
N PHE A 217 10.67 30.47 -2.97
CA PHE A 217 9.61 30.23 -2.00
C PHE A 217 9.19 31.50 -1.22
N GLY A 218 9.76 32.67 -1.54
CA GLY A 218 9.36 33.97 -1.00
C GLY A 218 9.76 34.24 0.46
N ASN A 219 10.20 33.22 1.19
CA ASN A 219 10.81 33.32 2.52
C ASN A 219 12.35 33.50 2.47
N GLY A 220 12.91 33.72 1.28
CA GLY A 220 14.36 33.75 1.04
C GLY A 220 15.00 32.40 0.70
N ARG A 221 14.25 31.29 0.76
CA ARG A 221 14.70 29.99 0.25
C ARG A 221 14.49 29.93 -1.26
N THR A 222 15.59 29.76 -1.99
CA THR A 222 15.58 29.41 -3.41
C THR A 222 16.11 28.00 -3.60
N VAL A 223 15.60 27.30 -4.62
CA VAL A 223 16.01 25.92 -4.96
C VAL A 223 16.17 25.81 -6.48
N ALA A 224 17.34 25.32 -6.91
CA ALA A 224 17.58 24.98 -8.32
C ALA A 224 16.69 23.79 -8.73
N ALA A 225 15.99 23.92 -9.85
CA ALA A 225 15.00 22.96 -10.29
C ALA A 225 14.89 22.87 -11.83
N ALA A 226 14.28 21.79 -12.31
CA ALA A 226 13.91 21.62 -13.71
C ALA A 226 12.50 21.03 -13.81
N GLU A 227 11.66 21.57 -14.70
CA GLU A 227 10.32 21.01 -14.93
C GLU A 227 10.44 19.63 -15.60
N VAL A 228 9.79 18.60 -15.05
CA VAL A 228 9.74 17.23 -15.58
C VAL A 228 8.43 16.90 -16.29
N GLY A 229 7.37 17.67 -16.03
CA GLY A 229 6.13 17.61 -16.79
C GLY A 229 4.99 18.42 -16.18
N LEU A 230 3.85 18.40 -16.87
CA LEU A 230 2.64 19.15 -16.57
C LEU A 230 1.44 18.20 -16.57
N VAL A 231 0.69 18.12 -15.48
CA VAL A 231 -0.67 17.53 -15.51
C VAL A 231 -1.69 18.64 -15.77
N ARG A 232 -2.45 18.49 -16.86
CA ARG A 232 -3.49 19.44 -17.28
C ARG A 232 -4.82 19.20 -16.54
N PRO A 233 -5.74 20.19 -16.49
CA PRO A 233 -7.06 20.04 -15.87
C PRO A 233 -7.98 18.99 -16.50
N ASP A 234 -7.67 18.51 -17.72
CA ASP A 234 -8.37 17.42 -18.40
C ASP A 234 -7.85 16.02 -17.99
N GLY A 235 -6.80 15.94 -17.16
CA GLY A 235 -6.17 14.69 -16.75
C GLY A 235 -5.04 14.21 -17.65
N VAL A 236 -4.63 14.97 -18.67
CA VAL A 236 -3.49 14.61 -19.52
C VAL A 236 -2.18 15.06 -18.87
N TRP A 237 -1.24 14.13 -18.69
CA TRP A 237 0.16 14.41 -18.36
C TRP A 237 0.97 14.69 -19.64
N GLU A 238 1.81 15.72 -19.63
CA GLU A 238 2.70 16.10 -20.73
C GLU A 238 4.15 16.13 -20.23
N TRP A 239 5.05 15.43 -20.91
CA TRP A 239 6.48 15.44 -20.58
C TRP A 239 7.16 16.71 -21.11
N THR A 240 7.96 17.38 -20.28
CA THR A 240 8.87 18.46 -20.71
C THR A 240 10.23 17.96 -21.18
N GLY A 241 10.52 16.66 -20.99
CA GLY A 241 11.74 15.99 -21.44
C GLY A 241 12.86 15.96 -20.39
N GLY A 242 14.10 15.80 -20.85
CA GLY A 242 15.28 15.68 -20.00
C GLY A 242 15.69 14.23 -19.68
N PRO A 243 16.90 14.02 -19.10
CA PRO A 243 17.52 12.70 -19.01
C PRO A 243 16.75 11.73 -18.10
N GLY A 244 16.11 12.24 -17.04
CA GLY A 244 15.29 11.42 -16.13
C GLY A 244 13.96 10.98 -16.73
N ALA A 245 13.31 11.87 -17.47
CA ALA A 245 12.12 11.53 -18.25
C ALA A 245 12.45 10.45 -19.29
N GLU A 246 13.51 10.62 -20.10
CA GLU A 246 13.86 9.59 -21.10
C GLU A 246 14.30 8.25 -20.48
N ARG A 247 14.93 8.25 -19.30
CA ARG A 247 15.19 7.01 -18.54
C ARG A 247 13.90 6.31 -18.11
N PHE A 248 12.94 7.06 -17.55
CA PHE A 248 11.63 6.49 -17.19
C PHE A 248 10.89 5.98 -18.43
N ARG A 249 10.84 6.77 -19.51
CA ARG A 249 10.19 6.42 -20.79
C ARG A 249 10.85 5.21 -21.46
N ALA A 250 12.14 4.97 -21.26
CA ALA A 250 12.80 3.74 -21.69
C ALA A 250 12.31 2.53 -20.87
N ALA A 251 12.40 2.58 -19.54
CA ALA A 251 11.94 1.51 -18.65
C ALA A 251 10.44 1.18 -18.83
N ALA A 252 9.59 2.19 -19.05
CA ALA A 252 8.18 2.00 -19.31
C ALA A 252 7.91 1.25 -20.63
N ARG A 253 8.70 1.49 -21.69
CA ARG A 253 8.63 0.71 -22.95
C ARG A 253 9.15 -0.71 -22.76
N GLU A 254 10.21 -0.89 -21.97
CA GLU A 254 10.84 -2.19 -21.70
C GLU A 254 9.92 -3.12 -20.87
N HIS A 255 9.24 -2.57 -19.86
CA HIS A 255 8.37 -3.32 -18.95
C HIS A 255 6.87 -3.29 -19.32
N GLY A 256 6.54 -2.94 -20.58
CA GLY A 256 5.21 -3.16 -21.14
C GLY A 256 4.15 -2.08 -20.86
N ALA A 257 4.55 -0.90 -20.38
CA ALA A 257 3.70 0.28 -20.17
C ALA A 257 4.06 1.42 -21.16
N ALA A 258 4.13 1.09 -22.45
CA ALA A 258 4.63 1.99 -23.49
C ALA A 258 3.76 3.26 -23.68
N GLU A 259 2.49 3.22 -23.27
CA GLU A 259 1.56 4.35 -23.21
C GLU A 259 2.01 5.44 -22.23
N LEU A 260 2.62 5.08 -21.08
CA LEU A 260 3.24 6.05 -20.16
C LEU A 260 4.46 6.75 -20.78
N ALA A 261 5.02 6.16 -21.85
CA ALA A 261 6.17 6.69 -22.56
C ALA A 261 5.81 7.55 -23.81
N ALA A 262 4.52 7.78 -24.09
CA ALA A 262 4.06 8.77 -25.06
C ALA A 262 4.39 10.20 -24.58
N ASP A 263 4.50 11.18 -25.48
CA ASP A 263 4.76 12.59 -25.10
C ASP A 263 3.60 13.21 -24.30
N ARG A 264 2.38 12.71 -24.54
CA ARG A 264 1.16 13.00 -23.78
C ARG A 264 0.53 11.70 -23.32
N VAL A 265 0.24 11.60 -22.03
CA VAL A 265 -0.33 10.40 -21.38
C VAL A 265 -1.71 10.79 -20.84
N ASP A 266 -2.77 10.17 -21.37
CA ASP A 266 -4.14 10.41 -20.91
C ASP A 266 -4.44 9.58 -19.66
N LEU A 267 -4.62 10.26 -18.52
CA LEU A 267 -4.96 9.65 -17.24
C LEU A 267 -6.40 10.00 -16.80
N SER A 268 -7.20 10.63 -17.67
CA SER A 268 -8.57 11.09 -17.36
C SER A 268 -9.51 9.95 -16.96
N GLY A 269 -9.36 8.78 -17.59
CA GLY A 269 -10.07 7.55 -17.26
C GLY A 269 -9.39 6.68 -16.20
N HIS A 270 -8.22 7.07 -15.67
CA HIS A 270 -7.43 6.22 -14.79
C HIS A 270 -7.93 6.30 -13.34
N PRO A 271 -8.35 5.18 -12.70
CA PRO A 271 -8.93 5.20 -11.34
C PRO A 271 -8.02 5.79 -10.25
N ARG A 272 -6.71 5.84 -10.51
CA ARG A 272 -5.68 6.43 -9.65
C ARG A 272 -4.78 7.43 -10.39
N GLY A 273 -5.31 8.18 -11.36
CA GLY A 273 -4.53 9.07 -12.24
C GLY A 273 -3.56 10.01 -11.51
N ALA A 274 -3.97 10.60 -10.38
CA ALA A 274 -3.09 11.43 -9.55
C ALA A 274 -1.88 10.67 -8.98
N HIS A 275 -2.04 9.40 -8.60
CA HIS A 275 -0.93 8.58 -8.08
C HIS A 275 0.02 8.19 -9.21
N VAL A 276 -0.50 7.98 -10.43
CA VAL A 276 0.35 7.79 -11.61
C VAL A 276 1.18 9.04 -11.86
N VAL A 277 0.60 10.25 -11.80
CA VAL A 277 1.36 11.51 -11.91
C VAL A 277 2.46 11.63 -10.84
N GLU A 278 2.18 11.27 -9.59
CA GLU A 278 3.21 11.23 -8.54
C GLU A 278 4.34 10.24 -8.88
N VAL A 279 4.04 9.05 -9.39
CA VAL A 279 5.05 8.09 -9.85
C VAL A 279 5.85 8.63 -11.04
N LEU A 280 5.19 9.10 -12.11
CA LEU A 280 5.83 9.63 -13.32
C LEU A 280 6.80 10.78 -12.99
N SER A 281 6.32 11.77 -12.24
CA SER A 281 7.08 12.98 -11.91
C SER A 281 8.24 12.70 -10.96
N ARG A 282 8.03 11.91 -9.90
CA ARG A 282 9.08 11.57 -8.93
C ARG A 282 10.14 10.65 -9.53
N ALA A 283 9.73 9.65 -10.31
CA ALA A 283 10.66 8.77 -11.01
C ALA A 283 11.51 9.54 -12.02
N ALA A 284 10.92 10.43 -12.82
CA ALA A 284 11.68 11.29 -13.73
C ALA A 284 12.61 12.27 -12.99
N ALA A 285 12.22 12.80 -11.82
CA ALA A 285 13.13 13.59 -10.99
C ALA A 285 14.34 12.77 -10.52
N HIS A 286 14.09 11.63 -9.87
CA HIS A 286 15.14 10.81 -9.29
C HIS A 286 16.07 10.18 -10.34
N LEU A 287 15.51 9.62 -11.43
CA LEU A 287 16.29 9.08 -12.56
C LEU A 287 17.05 10.19 -13.30
N GLY A 288 16.66 11.45 -13.16
CA GLY A 288 17.41 12.63 -13.62
C GLY A 288 18.60 13.00 -12.73
N GLY A 289 18.75 12.37 -11.56
CA GLY A 289 19.78 12.69 -10.57
C GLY A 289 19.36 13.76 -9.56
N ALA A 290 18.08 14.15 -9.51
CA ALA A 290 17.57 15.10 -8.52
C ALA A 290 17.33 14.44 -7.16
N SER A 291 17.50 15.23 -6.09
CA SER A 291 17.28 14.77 -4.71
C SER A 291 15.81 14.85 -4.30
N GLY A 292 15.08 15.85 -4.81
CA GLY A 292 13.70 16.13 -4.41
C GLY A 292 12.74 16.34 -5.58
N HIS A 293 11.46 16.51 -5.22
CA HIS A 293 10.37 16.83 -6.14
C HIS A 293 9.48 17.93 -5.53
N TRP A 294 8.93 18.82 -6.36
CA TRP A 294 7.87 19.75 -5.96
C TRP A 294 6.81 19.90 -7.04
N ALA A 295 5.57 20.18 -6.65
CA ALA A 295 4.45 20.44 -7.54
C ALA A 295 3.98 21.90 -7.36
N VAL A 296 3.80 22.62 -8.47
CA VAL A 296 3.39 24.04 -8.50
C VAL A 296 2.09 24.17 -9.29
N PRO A 297 0.95 24.46 -8.64
CA PRO A 297 -0.30 24.73 -9.34
C PRO A 297 -0.24 26.08 -10.05
N GLY A 298 -0.84 26.19 -11.24
CA GLY A 298 -0.90 27.44 -11.99
C GLY A 298 -1.86 27.40 -13.18
N ASP A 299 -1.80 28.42 -14.03
CA ASP A 299 -2.66 28.51 -15.20
C ASP A 299 -2.39 27.37 -16.18
N GLY A 300 -3.43 26.57 -16.45
CA GLY A 300 -3.38 25.45 -17.38
C GLY A 300 -2.89 24.11 -16.80
N GLY A 301 -2.68 24.00 -15.47
CA GLY A 301 -2.43 22.71 -14.80
C GLY A 301 -1.55 22.78 -13.56
N VAL A 302 -0.98 21.65 -13.16
CA VAL A 302 0.06 21.56 -12.12
C VAL A 302 1.38 21.17 -12.78
N ARG A 303 2.41 21.99 -12.61
CA ARG A 303 3.77 21.72 -13.09
C ARG A 303 4.55 20.97 -12.03
N HIS A 304 5.27 19.94 -12.44
CA HIS A 304 6.06 19.09 -11.56
C HIS A 304 7.55 19.32 -11.82
N PHE A 305 8.33 19.49 -10.76
CA PHE A 305 9.72 19.90 -10.79
C PHE A 305 10.63 18.91 -10.08
N ALA A 306 11.76 18.61 -10.71
CA ALA A 306 12.89 17.92 -10.10
C ALA A 306 13.79 18.94 -9.38
N LEU A 307 14.15 18.68 -8.13
CA LEU A 307 14.92 19.61 -7.28
C LEU A 307 16.40 19.16 -7.16
N THR A 308 17.32 20.01 -7.63
CA THR A 308 18.74 19.71 -7.79
C THR A 308 19.67 20.57 -6.91
N GLY A 309 19.11 21.44 -6.07
CA GLY A 309 19.87 22.32 -5.18
C GLY A 309 20.63 21.60 -4.05
N ALA A 310 21.74 22.19 -3.62
CA ALA A 310 22.47 21.76 -2.43
C ALA A 310 21.65 21.98 -1.13
N GLY A 311 21.97 21.22 -0.09
CA GLY A 311 21.27 21.26 1.21
C GLY A 311 19.92 20.53 1.26
N LEU A 312 19.40 20.02 0.13
CA LEU A 312 18.15 19.25 0.07
C LEU A 312 18.22 17.84 0.73
N ALA A 313 19.41 17.43 1.17
CA ALA A 313 19.68 16.11 1.77
C ALA A 313 20.27 16.19 3.19
N GLU A 314 20.40 17.40 3.77
CA GLU A 314 20.90 17.58 5.16
C GLU A 314 19.77 17.45 6.20
N ILE A 315 18.58 17.03 5.79
CA ILE A 315 17.43 16.88 6.67
C ILE A 315 17.38 15.42 7.14
N GLY A 316 17.56 15.22 8.45
CA GLY A 316 17.63 13.90 9.06
C GLY A 316 16.28 13.17 9.13
N LEU A 317 16.33 11.97 9.72
CA LEU A 317 15.30 10.92 9.67
C LEU A 317 13.90 11.28 10.25
N SER A 318 13.68 12.50 10.75
CA SER A 318 12.39 12.96 11.29
C SER A 318 11.28 13.12 10.24
N THR A 319 11.63 12.99 8.95
CA THR A 319 10.67 12.94 7.84
C THR A 319 10.53 11.56 7.21
N LEU A 320 11.44 10.60 7.49
CA LEU A 320 11.52 9.31 6.80
C LEU A 320 10.31 8.42 7.04
N ASP A 321 9.83 8.29 8.29
CA ASP A 321 8.65 7.46 8.62
C ASP A 321 7.43 7.90 7.78
N ARG A 322 7.16 9.21 7.79
CA ARG A 322 6.06 9.85 7.04
C ARG A 322 6.23 9.74 5.52
N ALA A 323 7.47 9.74 5.04
CA ALA A 323 7.78 9.55 3.63
C ALA A 323 7.55 8.09 3.20
N LEU A 324 7.88 7.12 4.05
CA LEU A 324 7.58 5.70 3.83
C LEU A 324 6.07 5.42 3.89
N ASP A 325 5.34 5.98 4.85
CA ASP A 325 3.87 5.84 4.96
C ASP A 325 3.15 6.38 3.72
N GLN A 326 3.52 7.59 3.27
CA GLN A 326 2.91 8.20 2.09
C GLN A 326 3.36 7.53 0.78
N ALA A 327 4.60 7.04 0.70
CA ALA A 327 5.06 6.26 -0.44
C ALA A 327 4.31 4.93 -0.51
N ALA A 328 4.12 4.24 0.62
CA ALA A 328 3.35 3.01 0.72
C ALA A 328 1.92 3.21 0.19
N ASP A 329 1.22 4.24 0.66
CA ASP A 329 -0.14 4.58 0.21
C ASP A 329 -0.22 4.76 -1.32
N ILE A 330 0.73 5.46 -1.93
CA ILE A 330 0.80 5.67 -3.39
C ILE A 330 1.13 4.36 -4.12
N VAL A 331 2.20 3.68 -3.72
CA VAL A 331 2.80 2.54 -4.42
C VAL A 331 1.90 1.30 -4.35
N GLN A 332 1.32 0.99 -3.19
CA GLN A 332 0.42 -0.17 -3.05
C GLN A 332 -0.93 0.02 -3.76
N GLN A 333 -1.29 1.28 -4.09
CA GLN A 333 -2.44 1.64 -4.92
C GLN A 333 -2.17 1.59 -6.43
N LEU A 334 -0.95 1.25 -6.84
CA LEU A 334 -0.57 1.05 -8.24
C LEU A 334 0.08 -0.30 -8.51
N THR A 335 0.30 -1.14 -7.48
CA THR A 335 1.04 -2.40 -7.60
C THR A 335 0.13 -3.60 -7.32
N ALA A 336 0.10 -4.57 -8.24
CA ALA A 336 -0.66 -5.81 -8.05
C ALA A 336 -0.13 -6.61 -6.85
N TYR A 337 -1.01 -7.36 -6.17
CA TYR A 337 -0.64 -8.11 -4.96
C TYR A 337 0.60 -9.04 -5.14
N PRO A 338 0.77 -9.80 -6.23
CA PRO A 338 1.96 -10.64 -6.44
C PRO A 338 3.27 -9.84 -6.56
N ASP A 339 3.19 -8.63 -7.12
CA ASP A 339 4.34 -7.76 -7.40
C ASP A 339 4.67 -6.86 -6.20
N ARG A 340 3.78 -6.73 -5.22
CA ARG A 340 3.93 -5.81 -4.09
C ARG A 340 5.13 -6.15 -3.17
N PRO A 341 5.43 -7.41 -2.82
CA PRO A 341 6.55 -7.72 -1.92
C PRO A 341 7.96 -7.26 -2.37
N PRO A 342 8.38 -7.39 -3.66
CA PRO A 342 9.63 -6.80 -4.12
C PRO A 342 9.54 -5.28 -4.31
N VAL A 343 8.45 -4.76 -4.89
CA VAL A 343 8.26 -3.31 -5.10
C VAL A 343 8.34 -2.51 -3.78
N MET A 344 7.69 -2.99 -2.72
CA MET A 344 7.71 -2.35 -1.40
C MET A 344 9.09 -2.45 -0.72
N ARG A 345 9.89 -3.47 -1.04
CA ARG A 345 11.28 -3.56 -0.59
C ARG A 345 12.15 -2.53 -1.29
N GLU A 346 12.07 -2.41 -2.61
CA GLU A 346 12.86 -1.41 -3.34
C GLU A 346 12.47 0.03 -2.97
N MET A 347 11.18 0.28 -2.70
CA MET A 347 10.72 1.55 -2.11
C MET A 347 11.48 1.91 -0.82
N VAL A 348 11.55 0.97 0.13
CA VAL A 348 12.25 1.15 1.42
C VAL A 348 13.77 1.23 1.23
N ARG A 349 14.36 0.38 0.38
CA ARG A 349 15.80 0.40 0.03
C ARG A 349 16.21 1.75 -0.55
N GLY A 350 15.40 2.32 -1.44
CA GLY A 350 15.61 3.66 -2.00
C GLY A 350 15.65 4.74 -0.93
N ALA A 351 14.69 4.73 -0.01
CA ALA A 351 14.61 5.69 1.08
C ALA A 351 15.79 5.58 2.06
N LEU A 352 16.15 4.35 2.46
CA LEU A 352 17.29 4.06 3.33
C LEU A 352 18.63 4.46 2.69
N ALA A 353 18.79 4.23 1.38
CA ALA A 353 19.98 4.60 0.62
C ALA A 353 20.16 6.13 0.47
N LEU A 354 19.11 6.94 0.65
CA LEU A 354 19.25 8.41 0.71
C LEU A 354 20.05 8.86 1.94
N HIS A 355 19.90 8.13 3.06
CA HIS A 355 20.54 8.41 4.35
C HIS A 355 21.80 7.57 4.60
N GLY A 356 22.28 6.84 3.59
CA GLY A 356 23.49 6.02 3.67
C GLY A 356 23.37 4.69 4.43
N PHE A 357 22.15 4.25 4.77
CA PHE A 357 21.95 2.94 5.41
C PHE A 357 22.25 1.79 4.45
N GLY A 358 23.17 0.91 4.86
CA GLY A 358 23.35 -0.39 4.21
C GLY A 358 22.30 -1.38 4.72
N VAL A 359 21.58 -2.05 3.81
CA VAL A 359 20.66 -3.13 4.19
C VAL A 359 21.45 -4.37 4.52
N TRP A 360 21.37 -4.80 5.79
CA TRP A 360 22.16 -5.91 6.34
C TRP A 360 21.32 -7.20 6.52
N GLN A 361 19.99 -7.06 6.69
CA GLN A 361 19.05 -8.18 6.62
C GLN A 361 17.79 -7.78 5.83
N ASP A 362 17.33 -8.71 4.99
CA ASP A 362 16.02 -8.66 4.33
C ASP A 362 15.36 -10.05 4.52
N GLY A 363 14.62 -10.18 5.61
CA GLY A 363 13.75 -11.32 5.90
C GLY A 363 12.34 -11.08 5.36
N PRO A 364 11.50 -12.12 5.23
CA PRO A 364 10.19 -12.02 4.57
C PRO A 364 9.26 -10.96 5.17
N ASP A 365 9.34 -10.79 6.50
CA ASP A 365 8.56 -9.91 7.36
C ASP A 365 9.32 -8.64 7.82
N MET A 366 10.62 -8.53 7.58
CA MET A 366 11.44 -7.44 8.10
C MET A 366 12.62 -7.07 7.19
N LEU A 367 12.76 -5.78 6.90
CA LEU A 367 13.98 -5.20 6.32
C LEU A 367 14.70 -4.36 7.38
N PHE A 368 16.02 -4.59 7.51
CA PHE A 368 16.89 -3.94 8.48
C PHE A 368 18.03 -3.21 7.77
N GLY A 369 18.11 -1.90 7.98
CA GLY A 369 19.25 -1.07 7.59
C GLY A 369 20.13 -0.70 8.79
N SER A 370 21.44 -0.58 8.58
CA SER A 370 22.41 -0.08 9.57
C SER A 370 23.32 0.99 8.97
N VAL A 371 23.78 1.96 9.77
CA VAL A 371 24.73 3.01 9.37
C VAL A 371 25.74 3.31 10.49
N ASP A 372 27.01 3.48 10.13
CA ASP A 372 28.11 3.73 11.07
C ASP A 372 28.00 5.09 11.76
N GLU A 373 27.80 6.17 10.99
CA GLU A 373 27.48 7.51 11.48
C GLU A 373 26.46 8.16 10.54
N LEU A 374 25.60 9.04 11.04
CA LEU A 374 24.66 9.81 10.21
C LEU A 374 25.44 10.71 9.23
N GLY A 375 25.53 10.28 7.97
CA GLY A 375 26.35 10.92 6.92
C GLY A 375 27.74 10.29 6.69
N GLY A 376 28.09 9.21 7.40
CA GLY A 376 29.38 8.53 7.31
C GLY A 376 29.36 7.24 6.48
N ALA A 377 30.13 7.20 5.39
CA ALA A 377 30.31 6.00 4.56
C ALA A 377 31.35 5.03 5.17
N GLY A 378 30.94 4.29 6.20
CA GLY A 378 31.75 3.27 6.87
C GLY A 378 31.35 1.83 6.54
N MET A 379 32.17 0.86 6.97
CA MET A 379 31.91 -0.59 6.88
C MET A 379 32.15 -1.30 8.23
N GLY A 380 31.70 -0.67 9.31
CA GLY A 380 31.64 -1.23 10.65
C GLY A 380 30.34 -1.99 10.92
N ILE A 381 30.02 -2.13 12.21
CA ILE A 381 28.70 -2.58 12.67
C ILE A 381 27.99 -1.31 13.13
N GLY A 382 26.99 -0.87 12.37
CA GLY A 382 26.50 0.50 12.41
C GLY A 382 26.06 0.99 13.79
N THR A 383 26.43 2.21 14.20
CA THR A 383 25.99 2.73 15.51
C THR A 383 24.47 2.86 15.60
N HIS A 384 23.80 3.11 14.48
CA HIS A 384 22.36 3.25 14.37
C HIS A 384 21.77 2.26 13.37
N ARG A 385 20.50 1.90 13.61
CA ARG A 385 19.69 1.03 12.74
C ARG A 385 18.37 1.69 12.34
N TYR A 386 17.74 1.14 11.32
CA TYR A 386 16.35 1.42 10.97
C TYR A 386 15.66 0.10 10.58
N ASN A 387 14.65 -0.32 11.35
CA ASN A 387 13.80 -1.47 11.03
C ASN A 387 12.59 -1.01 10.21
N VAL A 388 12.16 -1.84 9.25
CA VAL A 388 10.79 -1.81 8.70
C VAL A 388 10.17 -3.19 8.85
N THR A 389 9.09 -3.29 9.61
CA THR A 389 8.27 -4.51 9.73
C THR A 389 7.14 -4.45 8.70
N PHE A 390 7.00 -5.51 7.90
CA PHE A 390 5.95 -5.66 6.90
C PHE A 390 4.91 -6.69 7.35
N SER A 391 3.66 -6.47 6.96
CA SER A 391 2.63 -7.50 7.00
C SER A 391 2.84 -8.53 5.90
N ARG A 392 2.19 -9.68 6.04
CA ARG A 392 2.14 -10.72 5.00
C ARG A 392 1.58 -10.23 3.65
N ASP A 393 0.81 -9.13 3.62
CA ASP A 393 0.37 -8.47 2.38
C ASP A 393 1.32 -7.37 1.85
N ALA A 394 2.54 -7.30 2.38
CA ALA A 394 3.60 -6.33 2.10
C ALA A 394 3.28 -4.85 2.43
N THR A 395 2.17 -4.56 3.13
CA THR A 395 1.96 -3.24 3.75
C THR A 395 2.95 -3.04 4.91
N ILE A 396 3.49 -1.84 5.08
CA ILE A 396 4.30 -1.50 6.26
C ILE A 396 3.40 -1.49 7.51
N ILE A 397 3.80 -2.21 8.57
CA ILE A 397 3.14 -2.18 9.88
C ILE A 397 3.79 -1.12 10.77
N ARG A 398 5.12 -1.06 10.76
CA ARG A 398 5.91 -0.33 11.76
C ARG A 398 7.31 -0.02 11.26
N THR A 399 7.78 1.19 11.52
CA THR A 399 9.18 1.59 11.40
C THR A 399 9.80 1.77 12.80
N GLU A 400 11.10 1.51 12.95
CA GLU A 400 11.81 1.75 14.23
C GLU A 400 13.24 2.24 13.99
N PHE A 401 13.52 3.48 14.38
CA PHE A 401 14.88 4.04 14.43
C PHE A 401 15.47 3.96 15.84
N GLY A 402 16.78 3.73 15.96
CA GLY A 402 17.50 3.83 17.23
C GLY A 402 18.95 3.38 17.14
N PRO A 403 19.74 3.50 18.22
CA PRO A 403 21.08 2.94 18.28
C PRO A 403 21.02 1.41 18.31
N MET A 404 22.02 0.72 17.77
CA MET A 404 22.04 -0.77 17.75
C MET A 404 21.99 -1.41 19.15
N THR A 405 22.44 -0.69 20.18
CA THR A 405 22.50 -1.19 21.57
C THR A 405 21.13 -1.58 22.12
N ASP A 406 20.05 -1.01 21.60
CA ASP A 406 18.72 -1.10 22.20
C ASP A 406 17.94 -2.33 21.69
N PHE A 407 18.65 -3.34 21.17
CA PHE A 407 18.12 -4.59 20.61
C PHE A 407 19.02 -5.83 20.81
N LEU A 408 20.06 -5.72 21.64
CA LEU A 408 20.98 -6.81 22.01
C LEU A 408 20.77 -7.22 23.47
#